data_AF-A0A1I7U092-F1
#
_entry.id   AF-A0A1I7U092-F1
#
_cell.length_a   1.000
_cell.length_b   1.000
_cell.length_c   1.000
_cell.angle_alpha   90.00
_cell.angle_beta   90.00
_cell.angle_gamma   90.00
#
_symmetry.space_group_name_H-M   'P 1'
#
loop_
_entity.id
_entity.type
_entity.pdbx_description
1 polymer ?
#
loop_
_entity_poly.entity_id
_entity_poly.type
_entity_poly.pdbx_seq_one_letter_code
_entity_poly.pdbx_strand_id
1 'polypeptide(L)'
;MAFLVAVLVLACVGDALAQTFGCTNPKINDRARKMFFDAHNDARRSMAKGLEPNKCGMLSTGKNVYELRWDCDMEAKAQEWADGCPSSFQTFDPTWGQNYATYTGVFPDPTATAAEAVNSWWSQVRTAGLTDPDNKYPGSTLFQFSNMANGKASAFGCAYAICGTKLSINCIYNKIGYITNSIIYDKGDACTSDAECTTYSSSTCKDGLCYQPKPAAVVETFTMCPAVTDQSDQARQMFLDTHNKLRSSLAKGLEPDGIAAGAFAPTAKQMIKMKYDCAIEANARTWAQGCVYQHSTSAQRPGNGENLYMISVNNMPKIQTAEDSSKAWWSELKDFGVGSDNILTSAVWDRGVGHYTQMAWETTTHIGCFVQNCPSFTYSVCQYGPTGNYMNQLIYTKGAPCTADADCPGTQTCSVAEALCVIP
;
A
#
# COMPACT_ATOMS: atom_id res chain seq x y z
N MET A 1 32.38 25.07 3.62
CA MET A 1 32.60 24.35 4.89
C MET A 1 31.53 23.29 5.00
N ALA A 2 31.86 22.06 4.61
CA ALA A 2 30.91 20.95 4.54
C ALA A 2 30.81 20.28 5.91
N PHE A 3 29.64 20.30 6.53
CA PHE A 3 29.33 19.47 7.68
C PHE A 3 29.17 18.02 7.18
N LEU A 4 30.26 17.25 7.25
CA LEU A 4 30.21 15.79 7.24
C LEU A 4 29.55 15.35 8.56
N VAL A 5 28.24 15.13 8.55
CA VAL A 5 27.66 14.21 9.54
C VAL A 5 27.97 12.82 9.00
N ALA A 6 29.19 12.36 9.28
CA ALA A 6 29.44 10.94 9.33
C ALA A 6 28.43 10.37 10.33
N VAL A 7 27.49 9.55 9.85
CA VAL A 7 26.85 8.57 10.72
C VAL A 7 28.01 7.68 11.15
N LEU A 8 28.61 8.05 12.29
CA LEU A 8 29.56 7.21 12.98
C LEU A 8 28.76 5.95 13.30
N VAL A 9 29.02 4.89 12.54
CA VAL A 9 28.93 3.54 13.06
C VAL A 9 29.95 3.51 14.19
N LEU A 10 29.53 3.92 15.39
CA LEU A 10 30.28 3.64 16.60
C LEU A 10 30.29 2.12 16.71
N ALA A 11 31.38 1.51 16.26
CA ALA A 11 31.78 0.19 16.72
C ALA A 11 32.07 0.33 18.22
N CYS A 12 31.03 0.38 19.04
CA CYS A 12 31.15 0.05 20.44
C CYS A 12 31.55 -1.42 20.50
N VAL A 13 32.84 -1.65 20.71
CA VAL A 13 33.39 -2.93 21.16
C VAL A 13 32.94 -3.11 22.62
N GLY A 14 31.66 -3.37 22.80
CA GLY A 14 31.12 -4.00 24.00
C GLY A 14 30.42 -5.26 23.50
N ASP A 15 30.57 -6.36 24.23
CA ASP A 15 29.90 -7.64 23.97
C ASP A 15 28.38 -7.45 23.92
N ALA A 16 27.87 -7.00 22.78
CA ALA A 16 26.48 -7.11 22.41
C ALA A 16 26.27 -8.59 22.11
N LEU A 17 25.51 -9.28 22.97
CA LEU A 17 25.05 -10.64 22.74
C LEU A 17 24.75 -10.83 21.25
N ALA A 18 25.42 -11.80 20.61
CA ALA A 18 25.25 -12.06 19.19
C ALA A 18 23.75 -12.29 18.91
N GLN A 19 23.12 -11.35 18.19
CA GLN A 19 21.71 -11.46 17.83
C GLN A 19 21.55 -12.67 16.91
N THR A 20 20.86 -13.71 17.41
CA THR A 20 20.60 -14.91 16.62
C THR A 20 19.31 -14.75 15.83
N PHE A 21 19.36 -14.95 14.51
CA PHE A 21 18.19 -14.81 13.64
C PHE A 21 17.42 -16.11 13.43
N GLY A 22 18.01 -17.26 13.79
CA GLY A 22 17.36 -18.57 13.70
C GLY A 22 17.18 -19.09 12.28
N CYS A 23 17.89 -18.53 11.30
CA CYS A 23 17.84 -18.98 9.90
C CYS A 23 18.81 -20.13 9.64
N THR A 24 18.43 -21.05 8.74
CA THR A 24 19.20 -22.28 8.45
C THR A 24 20.18 -22.13 7.30
N ASN A 25 20.15 -21.01 6.55
CA ASN A 25 21.04 -20.78 5.41
C ASN A 25 22.50 -20.62 5.89
N PRO A 26 23.43 -21.51 5.46
CA PRO A 26 24.82 -21.48 5.90
C PRO A 26 25.70 -20.47 5.15
N LYS A 27 25.23 -19.89 4.03
CA LYS A 27 26.03 -19.04 3.15
C LYS A 27 26.20 -17.61 3.66
N ILE A 28 25.30 -17.18 4.55
CA ILE A 28 25.44 -15.94 5.31
C ILE A 28 25.30 -16.26 6.80
N ASN A 29 26.06 -15.56 7.63
CA ASN A 29 26.04 -15.74 9.08
C ASN A 29 25.29 -14.58 9.77
N ASP A 30 25.05 -14.71 11.07
CA ASP A 30 24.29 -13.72 11.84
C ASP A 30 24.99 -12.35 11.92
N ARG A 31 26.32 -12.27 11.74
CA ARG A 31 27.03 -10.99 11.55
C ARG A 31 26.53 -10.26 10.29
N ALA A 32 26.42 -10.97 9.18
CA ALA A 32 25.92 -10.39 7.93
C ALA A 32 24.44 -10.02 8.04
N ARG A 33 23.61 -10.90 8.63
CA ARG A 33 22.18 -10.61 8.88
C ARG A 33 22.00 -9.37 9.74
N LYS A 34 22.78 -9.27 10.82
CA LYS A 34 22.78 -8.10 11.70
C LYS A 34 23.17 -6.82 10.97
N MET A 35 24.21 -6.85 10.13
CA MET A 35 24.60 -5.69 9.32
C MET A 35 23.44 -5.20 8.45
N PHE A 36 22.79 -6.09 7.70
CA PHE A 36 21.65 -5.71 6.87
C PHE A 36 20.48 -5.21 7.72
N PHE A 37 20.16 -5.89 8.82
CA PHE A 37 19.06 -5.53 9.73
C PHE A 37 19.26 -4.14 10.33
N ASP A 38 20.42 -3.88 10.93
CA ASP A 38 20.73 -2.60 11.57
C ASP A 38 20.77 -1.48 10.51
N ALA A 39 21.46 -1.68 9.38
CA ALA A 39 21.59 -0.65 8.35
C ALA A 39 20.23 -0.18 7.80
N HIS A 40 19.27 -1.09 7.61
CA HIS A 40 17.94 -0.70 7.16
C HIS A 40 17.13 -0.03 8.26
N ASN A 41 17.07 -0.62 9.45
CA ASN A 41 16.20 -0.14 10.51
C ASN A 41 16.69 1.16 11.14
N ASP A 42 18.01 1.35 11.26
CA ASP A 42 18.58 2.62 11.74
C ASP A 42 18.33 3.75 10.74
N ALA A 43 18.49 3.47 9.44
CA ALA A 43 18.21 4.43 8.38
C ALA A 43 16.70 4.81 8.34
N ARG A 44 15.80 3.83 8.44
CA ARG A 44 14.35 4.05 8.51
C ARG A 44 13.95 4.83 9.76
N ARG A 45 14.59 4.56 10.91
CA ARG A 45 14.37 5.28 12.17
C ARG A 45 14.83 6.73 12.08
N SER A 46 16.01 6.97 11.51
CA SER A 46 16.55 8.30 11.22
C SER A 46 15.58 9.10 10.33
N MET A 47 15.10 8.46 9.25
CA MET A 47 14.11 9.06 8.34
C MET A 47 12.79 9.37 9.06
N ALA A 48 12.20 8.42 9.80
CA ALA A 48 10.95 8.62 10.51
C ALA A 48 11.02 9.80 11.49
N LYS A 49 12.17 9.97 12.16
CA LYS A 49 12.44 11.09 13.09
C LYS A 49 12.82 12.40 12.39
N GLY A 50 12.86 12.45 11.06
CA GLY A 50 13.23 13.65 10.29
C GLY A 50 14.70 14.04 10.42
N LEU A 51 15.58 13.09 10.73
CA LEU A 51 17.02 13.29 10.93
C LEU A 51 17.83 12.98 9.67
N GLU A 52 17.21 12.38 8.65
CA GLU A 52 17.89 11.94 7.45
C GLU A 52 18.06 13.08 6.43
N PRO A 53 19.30 13.36 5.96
CA PRO A 53 19.53 14.35 4.92
C PRO A 53 18.84 14.01 3.60
N ASN A 54 18.24 15.02 2.98
CA ASN A 54 17.76 14.99 1.60
C ASN A 54 18.79 15.69 0.70
N LYS A 55 18.57 15.71 -0.62
CA LYS A 55 19.38 16.54 -1.54
C LYS A 55 19.45 18.00 -1.09
N CYS A 56 18.33 18.54 -0.61
CA CYS A 56 18.22 19.85 0.00
C CYS A 56 17.50 19.71 1.33
N GLY A 57 18.14 20.13 2.43
CA GLY A 57 17.56 20.04 3.77
C GLY A 57 17.46 18.61 4.30
N MET A 58 16.46 18.36 5.15
CA MET A 58 16.17 17.04 5.71
C MET A 58 14.92 16.44 5.05
N LEU A 59 14.80 15.13 5.11
CA LEU A 59 13.53 14.45 4.84
C LEU A 59 12.49 14.85 5.89
N SER A 60 11.22 14.87 5.49
CA SER A 60 10.11 15.04 6.42
C SER A 60 10.07 13.89 7.43
N THR A 61 9.53 14.16 8.62
CA THR A 61 9.15 13.10 9.57
C THR A 61 8.14 12.15 8.95
N GLY A 62 8.17 10.89 9.41
CA GLY A 62 7.30 9.83 8.91
C GLY A 62 6.51 9.17 10.04
N LYS A 63 5.18 9.15 9.90
CA LYS A 63 4.30 8.31 10.72
C LYS A 63 4.17 6.93 10.08
N ASN A 64 3.79 5.92 10.87
CA ASN A 64 3.53 4.57 10.36
C ASN A 64 4.70 3.97 9.55
N VAL A 65 5.95 4.30 9.90
CA VAL A 65 7.14 3.68 9.31
C VAL A 65 7.46 2.41 10.09
N TYR A 66 7.40 1.25 9.44
CA TYR A 66 7.57 -0.03 10.11
C TYR A 66 9.03 -0.49 10.18
N GLU A 67 9.44 -1.08 11.29
CA GLU A 67 10.66 -1.87 11.44
C GLU A 67 10.58 -3.08 10.50
N LEU A 68 11.65 -3.30 9.72
CA LEU A 68 11.78 -4.47 8.88
C LEU A 68 12.24 -5.65 9.75
N ARG A 69 11.35 -6.62 9.93
CA ARG A 69 11.69 -7.89 10.55
C ARG A 69 12.48 -8.76 9.56
N TRP A 70 13.53 -9.41 10.04
CA TRP A 70 14.23 -10.43 9.25
C TRP A 70 13.31 -11.64 8.99
N ASP A 71 13.24 -12.10 7.74
CA ASP A 71 12.46 -13.27 7.36
C ASP A 71 13.34 -14.31 6.64
N CYS A 72 13.54 -15.47 7.26
CA CYS A 72 14.43 -16.51 6.74
C CYS A 72 13.95 -17.11 5.41
N ASP A 73 12.64 -17.10 5.13
CA ASP A 73 12.10 -17.59 3.85
C ASP A 73 12.45 -16.62 2.71
N MET A 74 12.41 -15.31 3.01
CA MET A 74 12.83 -14.26 2.09
C MET A 74 14.34 -14.29 1.88
N GLU A 75 15.12 -14.50 2.95
CA GLU A 75 16.57 -14.69 2.85
C GLU A 75 16.92 -15.85 1.92
N ALA A 76 16.25 -17.00 2.06
CA ALA A 76 16.51 -18.18 1.23
C ALA A 76 16.27 -17.89 -0.27
N LYS A 77 15.19 -17.17 -0.60
CA LYS A 77 14.92 -16.73 -1.98
C LYS A 77 15.93 -15.70 -2.47
N ALA A 78 16.35 -14.76 -1.61
CA ALA A 78 17.40 -13.81 -1.95
C ALA A 78 18.73 -14.52 -2.25
N GLN A 79 19.04 -15.58 -1.50
CA GLN A 79 20.23 -16.42 -1.68
C GLN A 79 20.18 -17.21 -2.98
N GLU A 80 19.05 -17.83 -3.31
CA GLU A 80 18.87 -18.57 -4.56
C GLU A 80 19.21 -17.71 -5.79
N TRP A 81 18.76 -16.45 -5.78
CA TRP A 81 19.11 -15.49 -6.82
C TRP A 81 20.58 -15.09 -6.79
N ALA A 82 21.11 -14.77 -5.61
CA ALA A 82 22.50 -14.35 -5.47
C ALA A 82 23.46 -15.43 -5.96
N ASP A 83 23.14 -16.71 -5.70
CA ASP A 83 23.90 -17.88 -6.13
C ASP A 83 24.04 -17.98 -7.66
N GLY A 84 23.07 -17.48 -8.42
CA GLY A 84 23.14 -17.41 -9.88
C GLY A 84 24.02 -16.28 -10.41
N CYS A 85 24.44 -15.34 -9.57
CA CYS A 85 25.06 -14.07 -9.93
C CYS A 85 24.46 -13.40 -11.19
N PRO A 86 23.12 -13.26 -11.27
CA PRO A 86 22.47 -12.70 -12.44
C PRO A 86 22.74 -11.19 -12.56
N SER A 87 22.49 -10.65 -13.73
CA SER A 87 22.58 -9.21 -14.02
C SER A 87 21.22 -8.53 -14.14
N SER A 88 20.12 -9.26 -13.94
CA SER A 88 18.75 -8.79 -14.11
C SER A 88 17.89 -9.02 -12.88
N PHE A 89 16.87 -8.17 -12.75
CA PHE A 89 15.80 -8.30 -11.78
C PHE A 89 15.12 -9.69 -11.86
N GLN A 90 14.62 -10.19 -10.74
CA GLN A 90 13.75 -11.37 -10.69
C GLN A 90 12.58 -11.12 -9.74
N THR A 91 11.37 -11.35 -10.25
CA THR A 91 10.15 -11.27 -9.44
C THR A 91 9.93 -12.62 -8.74
N PHE A 92 10.27 -12.74 -7.45
CA PHE A 92 10.00 -13.96 -6.65
C PHE A 92 8.55 -14.04 -6.18
N ASP A 93 8.01 -12.87 -5.85
CA ASP A 93 6.65 -12.63 -5.45
C ASP A 93 6.30 -11.26 -6.02
N PRO A 94 5.13 -11.13 -6.66
CA PRO A 94 4.76 -9.89 -7.32
C PRO A 94 4.56 -8.73 -6.34
N THR A 95 4.37 -8.99 -5.05
CA THR A 95 4.29 -7.93 -4.03
C THR A 95 5.63 -7.48 -3.49
N TRP A 96 6.73 -8.14 -3.86
CA TRP A 96 8.02 -7.88 -3.24
C TRP A 96 8.85 -6.88 -4.03
N GLY A 97 9.43 -5.92 -3.32
CA GLY A 97 10.50 -5.09 -3.84
C GLY A 97 11.83 -5.86 -3.87
N GLN A 98 12.74 -5.48 -4.76
CA GLN A 98 14.09 -6.05 -4.81
C GLN A 98 15.12 -4.93 -5.05
N ASN A 99 16.19 -4.95 -4.25
CA ASN A 99 17.43 -4.23 -4.52
C ASN A 99 18.53 -5.25 -4.76
N TYR A 100 19.34 -5.02 -5.79
CA TYR A 100 20.51 -5.85 -6.04
C TYR A 100 21.71 -5.02 -6.48
N ALA A 101 22.90 -5.59 -6.28
CA ALA A 101 24.17 -5.05 -6.74
C ALA A 101 25.12 -6.19 -7.12
N THR A 102 25.95 -5.94 -8.13
CA THR A 102 26.99 -6.88 -8.54
C THR A 102 28.32 -6.15 -8.68
N TYR A 103 29.35 -6.67 -8.02
CA TYR A 103 30.71 -6.14 -8.06
C TYR A 103 31.65 -7.17 -8.66
N THR A 104 32.74 -6.72 -9.29
CA THR A 104 33.82 -7.59 -9.78
C THR A 104 35.09 -7.30 -8.99
N GLY A 105 35.73 -8.33 -8.45
CA GLY A 105 36.94 -8.19 -7.63
C GLY A 105 37.26 -9.44 -6.81
N VAL A 106 38.00 -9.22 -5.72
CA VAL A 106 38.30 -10.22 -4.69
C VAL A 106 37.65 -9.74 -3.40
N PHE A 107 36.87 -10.61 -2.76
CA PHE A 107 36.00 -10.23 -1.64
C PHE A 107 36.37 -11.03 -0.38
N PRO A 108 37.44 -10.63 0.34
CA PRO A 108 37.84 -11.31 1.58
C PRO A 108 36.83 -11.11 2.72
N ASP A 109 36.14 -9.96 2.76
CA ASP A 109 35.00 -9.70 3.64
C ASP A 109 33.79 -9.26 2.79
N PRO A 110 33.00 -10.20 2.23
CA PRO A 110 31.83 -9.86 1.42
C PRO A 110 30.77 -9.09 2.20
N THR A 111 30.74 -9.21 3.54
CA THR A 111 29.82 -8.44 4.39
C THR A 111 30.13 -6.94 4.32
N ALA A 112 31.41 -6.54 4.27
CA ALA A 112 31.80 -5.14 4.17
C ALA A 112 31.37 -4.52 2.83
N THR A 113 31.60 -5.22 1.72
CA THR A 113 31.14 -4.76 0.39
C THR A 113 29.62 -4.73 0.30
N ALA A 114 28.91 -5.66 0.95
CA ALA A 114 27.46 -5.61 1.04
C ALA A 114 26.97 -4.37 1.81
N ALA A 115 27.65 -3.96 2.88
CA ALA A 115 27.33 -2.72 3.60
C ALA A 115 27.51 -1.47 2.71
N GLU A 116 28.55 -1.43 1.88
CA GLU A 116 28.74 -0.35 0.89
C GLU A 116 27.60 -0.29 -0.13
N ALA A 117 27.11 -1.44 -0.58
CA ALA A 117 25.95 -1.51 -1.49
C ALA A 117 24.68 -0.93 -0.85
N VAL A 118 24.39 -1.32 0.39
CA VAL A 118 23.24 -0.81 1.17
C VAL A 118 23.34 0.70 1.38
N ASN A 119 24.53 1.21 1.72
CA ASN A 119 24.79 2.64 1.86
C ASN A 119 24.58 3.39 0.54
N SER A 120 25.05 2.82 -0.58
CA SER A 120 24.88 3.39 -1.92
C SER A 120 23.41 3.49 -2.30
N TRP A 121 22.63 2.43 -2.07
CA TRP A 121 21.18 2.41 -2.31
C TRP A 121 20.45 3.52 -1.53
N TRP A 122 20.75 3.65 -0.24
CA TRP A 122 20.15 4.69 0.59
C TRP A 122 20.56 6.11 0.17
N SER A 123 21.82 6.29 -0.26
CA SER A 123 22.37 7.60 -0.65
C SER A 123 21.70 8.25 -1.85
N GLN A 124 20.87 7.52 -2.61
CA GLN A 124 20.09 8.06 -3.72
C GLN A 124 19.24 9.27 -3.32
N VAL A 125 18.67 9.26 -2.10
CA VAL A 125 17.86 10.40 -1.63
C VAL A 125 18.68 11.67 -1.44
N ARG A 126 19.97 11.54 -1.12
CA ARG A 126 20.89 12.67 -0.94
C ARG A 126 21.35 13.26 -2.27
N THR A 127 21.27 12.49 -3.36
CA THR A 127 21.72 12.92 -4.69
C THR A 127 20.57 13.36 -5.59
N ALA A 128 19.50 12.56 -5.64
CA ALA A 128 18.33 12.82 -6.48
C ALA A 128 17.30 13.72 -5.77
N GLY A 129 17.10 13.51 -4.47
CA GLY A 129 16.14 14.25 -3.67
C GLY A 129 14.71 13.68 -3.72
N LEU A 130 14.09 13.48 -2.56
CA LEU A 130 12.64 13.25 -2.48
C LEU A 130 11.96 14.60 -2.28
N THR A 131 11.43 15.17 -3.37
CA THR A 131 10.91 16.56 -3.39
C THR A 131 9.40 16.65 -3.52
N ASP A 132 8.72 15.53 -3.81
CA ASP A 132 7.27 15.51 -3.90
C ASP A 132 6.64 15.87 -2.54
N PRO A 133 5.63 16.77 -2.50
CA PRO A 133 5.04 17.25 -1.26
C PRO A 133 4.37 16.16 -0.42
N ASP A 134 4.04 15.00 -0.99
CA ASP A 134 3.44 13.86 -0.29
C ASP A 134 4.42 12.68 -0.17
N ASN A 135 5.71 12.88 -0.46
CA ASN A 135 6.72 11.82 -0.50
C ASN A 135 6.41 10.72 -1.53
N LYS A 136 5.79 11.08 -2.67
CA LYS A 136 5.52 10.13 -3.76
C LYS A 136 6.82 9.72 -4.47
N TYR A 137 6.85 8.47 -4.92
CA TYR A 137 7.96 7.91 -5.69
C TYR A 137 8.08 8.61 -7.06
N PRO A 138 9.19 9.32 -7.33
CA PRO A 138 9.34 10.16 -8.52
C PRO A 138 9.86 9.40 -9.75
N GLY A 139 10.22 8.12 -9.62
CA GLY A 139 10.80 7.31 -10.68
C GLY A 139 12.19 6.76 -10.35
N SER A 140 12.88 6.28 -11.39
CA SER A 140 14.04 5.38 -11.28
C SER A 140 15.25 5.91 -10.49
N THR A 141 15.37 7.22 -10.29
CA THR A 141 16.49 7.83 -9.54
C THR A 141 16.45 7.53 -8.04
N LEU A 142 15.30 7.13 -7.50
CA LEU A 142 15.10 6.72 -6.10
C LEU A 142 14.71 5.24 -5.98
N PHE A 143 14.93 4.42 -7.01
CA PHE A 143 14.43 3.04 -7.06
C PHE A 143 14.87 2.21 -5.85
N GLN A 144 16.17 2.23 -5.53
CA GLN A 144 16.68 1.42 -4.43
C GLN A 144 16.34 2.03 -3.06
N PHE A 145 16.42 3.37 -2.96
CA PHE A 145 15.97 4.08 -1.76
C PHE A 145 14.50 3.78 -1.43
N SER A 146 13.62 3.78 -2.42
CA SER A 146 12.18 3.64 -2.18
C SER A 146 11.81 2.25 -1.64
N ASN A 147 12.49 1.19 -2.07
CA ASN A 147 12.33 -0.15 -1.48
C ASN A 147 12.75 -0.17 0.00
N MET A 148 13.89 0.44 0.33
CA MET A 148 14.39 0.50 1.70
C MET A 148 13.55 1.41 2.61
N ALA A 149 13.04 2.51 2.06
CA ALA A 149 12.32 3.56 2.78
C ALA A 149 10.80 3.33 2.84
N ASN A 150 10.24 2.37 2.11
CA ASN A 150 8.80 2.12 2.05
C ASN A 150 8.23 1.93 3.47
N GLY A 151 7.44 2.89 3.96
CA GLY A 151 6.94 2.92 5.32
C GLY A 151 6.10 1.69 5.69
N LYS A 152 5.41 1.09 4.71
CA LYS A 152 4.53 -0.07 4.90
C LYS A 152 5.27 -1.41 4.82
N ALA A 153 6.51 -1.45 4.32
CA ALA A 153 7.31 -2.68 4.35
C ALA A 153 7.58 -3.06 5.81
N SER A 154 7.35 -4.33 6.16
CA SER A 154 7.46 -4.87 7.54
C SER A 154 8.33 -6.12 7.64
N ALA A 155 8.75 -6.69 6.51
CA ALA A 155 9.65 -7.83 6.47
C ALA A 155 10.59 -7.76 5.27
N PHE A 156 11.79 -8.28 5.44
CA PHE A 156 12.79 -8.36 4.38
C PHE A 156 13.77 -9.51 4.61
N GLY A 157 14.49 -9.88 3.56
CA GLY A 157 15.60 -10.82 3.63
C GLY A 157 16.68 -10.43 2.63
N CYS A 158 17.94 -10.53 3.05
CA CYS A 158 19.09 -10.22 2.19
C CYS A 158 20.06 -11.38 2.15
N ALA A 159 20.78 -11.51 1.05
CA ALA A 159 21.82 -12.49 0.86
C ALA A 159 22.92 -11.96 -0.06
N TYR A 160 24.05 -12.65 -0.07
CA TYR A 160 25.08 -12.47 -1.08
C TYR A 160 25.70 -13.81 -1.48
N ALA A 161 26.33 -13.85 -2.65
CA ALA A 161 27.13 -14.99 -3.09
C ALA A 161 28.33 -14.52 -3.91
N ILE A 162 29.43 -15.28 -3.83
CA ILE A 162 30.62 -15.07 -4.65
C ILE A 162 30.59 -16.11 -5.78
N CYS A 163 30.56 -15.65 -7.04
CA CYS A 163 30.64 -16.50 -8.23
C CYS A 163 31.90 -16.15 -9.03
N GLY A 164 32.97 -16.91 -8.81
CA GLY A 164 34.27 -16.60 -9.40
C GLY A 164 34.82 -15.27 -8.88
N THR A 165 34.94 -14.27 -9.75
CA THR A 165 35.39 -12.91 -9.40
C THR A 165 34.23 -11.94 -9.15
N LYS A 166 32.98 -12.41 -9.12
CA LYS A 166 31.81 -11.55 -8.88
C LYS A 166 31.28 -11.74 -7.48
N LEU A 167 30.88 -10.65 -6.84
CA LEU A 167 30.03 -10.64 -5.65
C LEU A 167 28.64 -10.16 -6.07
N SER A 168 27.63 -11.00 -5.88
CA SER A 168 26.23 -10.66 -6.09
C SER A 168 25.56 -10.46 -4.73
N ILE A 169 24.87 -9.33 -4.57
CA ILE A 169 24.16 -8.94 -3.34
C ILE A 169 22.70 -8.69 -3.69
N ASN A 170 21.80 -9.20 -2.87
CA ASN A 170 20.36 -9.10 -3.08
C ASN A 170 19.62 -8.87 -1.76
N CYS A 171 18.68 -7.94 -1.77
CA CYS A 171 17.72 -7.71 -0.69
C CYS A 171 16.32 -7.67 -1.28
N ILE A 172 15.41 -8.45 -0.71
CA ILE A 172 14.00 -8.46 -1.09
C ILE A 172 13.12 -8.01 0.08
N TYR A 173 12.06 -7.26 -0.23
CA TYR A 173 11.20 -6.58 0.74
C TYR A 173 9.76 -7.00 0.51
N ASN A 174 8.96 -7.15 1.56
CA ASN A 174 7.59 -7.66 1.44
C ASN A 174 6.58 -6.63 0.88
N LYS A 175 7.07 -5.48 0.40
CA LYS A 175 6.31 -4.44 -0.31
C LYS A 175 7.17 -3.82 -1.40
N ILE A 176 6.52 -3.37 -2.47
CA ILE A 176 7.14 -2.67 -3.59
C ILE A 176 7.29 -1.18 -3.24
N GLY A 177 8.50 -0.63 -3.29
CA GLY A 177 8.76 0.80 -3.08
C GLY A 177 8.65 1.68 -4.34
N TYR A 178 8.68 1.07 -5.53
CA TYR A 178 8.83 1.78 -6.80
C TYR A 178 7.55 1.87 -7.65
N ILE A 179 6.38 1.84 -7.04
CA ILE A 179 5.12 2.09 -7.77
C ILE A 179 5.03 3.60 -8.06
N THR A 180 4.96 3.97 -9.34
CA THR A 180 4.85 5.38 -9.78
C THR A 180 3.71 6.09 -9.07
N ASN A 181 3.96 7.31 -8.58
CA ASN A 181 3.01 8.15 -7.83
C ASN A 181 2.52 7.57 -6.50
N SER A 182 2.98 6.39 -6.08
CA SER A 182 2.68 5.88 -4.74
C SER A 182 3.51 6.61 -3.69
N ILE A 183 2.93 6.80 -2.51
CA ILE A 183 3.61 7.39 -1.35
C ILE A 183 4.63 6.39 -0.81
N ILE A 184 5.90 6.78 -0.71
CA ILE A 184 6.96 5.95 -0.10
C ILE A 184 6.71 5.82 1.40
N TYR A 185 6.43 6.94 2.09
CA TYR A 185 6.05 6.97 3.50
C TYR A 185 5.18 8.20 3.81
N ASP A 186 4.20 8.02 4.70
CA ASP A 186 3.26 9.07 5.08
C ASP A 186 3.93 10.11 5.99
N LYS A 187 3.75 11.40 5.69
CA LYS A 187 4.21 12.48 6.57
C LYS A 187 3.47 12.45 7.90
N GLY A 188 4.22 12.71 8.97
CA GLY A 188 3.70 12.81 10.33
C GLY A 188 4.77 12.42 11.35
N ASP A 189 4.45 12.57 12.62
CA ASP A 189 5.40 12.27 13.68
C ASP A 189 5.68 10.77 13.77
N ALA A 190 6.95 10.44 14.04
CA ALA A 190 7.35 9.08 14.37
C ALA A 190 6.57 8.60 15.59
N CYS A 191 6.27 7.29 15.65
CA CYS A 191 5.47 6.78 16.75
C CYS A 191 6.18 6.98 18.10
N THR A 192 5.40 7.32 19.11
CA THR A 192 5.79 7.38 20.52
C THR A 192 4.99 6.37 21.36
N SER A 193 3.89 5.84 20.82
CA SER A 193 3.06 4.82 21.45
C SER A 193 2.47 3.85 20.42
N ASP A 194 2.04 2.67 20.88
CA ASP A 194 1.44 1.63 20.04
C ASP A 194 0.20 2.12 19.27
N ALA A 195 -0.58 3.03 19.86
CA ALA A 195 -1.82 3.56 19.28
C ALA A 195 -1.60 4.37 17.99
N GLU A 196 -0.38 4.88 17.78
CA GLU A 196 -0.03 5.67 16.59
C GLU A 196 0.34 4.77 15.39
N CYS A 197 0.55 3.47 15.62
CA CYS A 197 0.84 2.47 14.61
C CYS A 197 -0.45 1.89 14.01
N THR A 198 -1.01 2.58 13.03
CA THR A 198 -2.37 2.36 12.52
C THR A 198 -2.45 1.59 11.21
N THR A 199 -1.33 1.40 10.49
CA THR A 199 -1.33 0.64 9.22
C THR A 199 -1.74 -0.82 9.40
N TYR A 200 -1.19 -1.49 10.42
CA TYR A 200 -1.47 -2.89 10.70
C TYR A 200 -2.03 -3.02 12.12
N SER A 201 -3.05 -3.86 12.30
CA SER A 201 -3.62 -4.12 13.61
C SER A 201 -2.63 -4.82 14.54
N SER A 202 -2.77 -4.59 15.84
CA SER A 202 -1.88 -5.15 16.88
C SER A 202 -0.39 -4.80 16.70
N SER A 203 -0.12 -3.63 16.12
CA SER A 203 1.24 -3.11 15.99
C SER A 203 1.68 -2.44 17.29
N THR A 204 2.98 -2.46 17.54
CA THR A 204 3.61 -1.79 18.68
C THR A 204 4.59 -0.73 18.20
N CYS A 205 4.89 0.28 19.00
CA CYS A 205 5.92 1.25 18.72
C CYS A 205 7.26 0.87 19.37
N LYS A 206 8.34 0.90 18.59
CA LYS A 206 9.72 0.65 19.01
C LYS A 206 10.59 1.83 18.61
N ASP A 207 10.78 2.78 19.52
CA ASP A 207 11.68 3.93 19.37
C ASP A 207 11.51 4.71 18.04
N GLY A 208 10.26 5.03 17.67
CA GLY A 208 9.93 5.77 16.45
C GLY A 208 9.60 4.90 15.24
N LEU A 209 9.77 3.58 15.31
CA LEU A 209 9.33 2.65 14.28
C LEU A 209 8.17 1.79 14.76
N CYS A 210 7.15 1.63 13.93
CA CYS A 210 6.09 0.66 14.18
C CYS A 210 6.59 -0.76 13.96
N TYR A 211 6.09 -1.73 14.71
CA TYR A 211 6.47 -3.12 14.58
C TYR A 211 5.22 -3.97 14.43
N GLN A 212 5.21 -4.80 13.41
CA GLN A 212 4.18 -5.77 13.14
C GLN A 212 4.75 -7.19 13.32
N PRO A 213 4.20 -8.02 14.21
CA PRO A 213 4.51 -9.44 14.24
C PRO A 213 4.24 -10.11 12.88
N LYS A 214 4.90 -11.23 12.56
CA LYS A 214 4.63 -11.99 11.33
C LYS A 214 3.12 -12.30 11.29
N PRO A 215 2.38 -11.80 10.29
CA PRO A 215 0.95 -12.08 10.21
C PRO A 215 0.70 -13.58 10.07
N ALA A 216 -0.38 -14.06 10.66
CA ALA A 216 -0.86 -15.40 10.36
C ALA A 216 -1.13 -15.52 8.85
N ALA A 217 -0.79 -16.65 8.25
CA ALA A 217 -1.13 -16.91 6.87
C ALA A 217 -2.66 -16.84 6.68
N VAL A 218 -3.11 -16.06 5.71
CA VAL A 218 -4.52 -15.97 5.36
C VAL A 218 -4.89 -17.25 4.61
N VAL A 219 -5.85 -18.00 5.16
CA VAL A 219 -6.43 -19.16 4.48
C VAL A 219 -7.55 -18.66 3.59
N GLU A 220 -7.38 -18.81 2.27
CA GLU A 220 -8.41 -18.41 1.32
C GLU A 220 -9.56 -19.43 1.24
N THR A 221 -10.78 -18.92 1.15
CA THR A 221 -12.01 -19.70 0.97
C THR A 221 -12.76 -19.23 -0.27
N PHE A 222 -13.65 -20.05 -0.82
CA PHE A 222 -14.31 -19.80 -2.11
C PHE A 222 -15.80 -20.14 -2.06
N THR A 223 -16.46 -19.77 -0.96
CA THR A 223 -17.84 -20.19 -0.63
C THR A 223 -18.88 -19.09 -0.82
N MET A 224 -18.48 -17.81 -0.82
CA MET A 224 -19.40 -16.67 -0.88
C MET A 224 -20.13 -16.60 -2.22
N CYS A 225 -19.43 -16.81 -3.33
CA CYS A 225 -20.00 -16.78 -4.68
C CYS A 225 -19.64 -18.06 -5.46
N PRO A 226 -20.45 -19.12 -5.38
CA PRO A 226 -20.12 -20.43 -5.97
C PRO A 226 -19.90 -20.42 -7.49
N ALA A 227 -20.47 -19.44 -8.20
CA ALA A 227 -20.32 -19.28 -9.65
C ALA A 227 -18.96 -18.69 -10.06
N VAL A 228 -18.21 -18.10 -9.11
CA VAL A 228 -16.90 -17.47 -9.36
C VAL A 228 -15.87 -18.06 -8.40
N THR A 229 -15.17 -19.10 -8.86
CA THR A 229 -14.25 -19.89 -8.02
C THR A 229 -12.81 -19.39 -8.06
N ASP A 230 -12.50 -18.41 -8.90
CA ASP A 230 -11.17 -17.82 -9.05
C ASP A 230 -11.02 -16.47 -8.34
N GLN A 231 -11.98 -16.08 -7.49
CA GLN A 231 -11.87 -14.96 -6.56
C GLN A 231 -12.13 -15.51 -5.15
N SER A 232 -11.25 -15.20 -4.19
CA SER A 232 -11.39 -15.65 -2.81
C SER A 232 -12.39 -14.81 -2.04
N ASP A 233 -13.03 -15.39 -1.03
CA ASP A 233 -13.96 -14.70 -0.13
C ASP A 233 -13.26 -13.55 0.60
N GLN A 234 -11.96 -13.70 0.87
CA GLN A 234 -11.13 -12.68 1.52
C GLN A 234 -10.90 -11.48 0.60
N ALA A 235 -10.75 -11.68 -0.71
CA ALA A 235 -10.68 -10.58 -1.67
C ALA A 235 -12.02 -9.85 -1.79
N ARG A 236 -13.15 -10.60 -1.83
CA ARG A 236 -14.51 -10.02 -1.81
C ARG A 236 -14.75 -9.19 -0.57
N GLN A 237 -14.40 -9.75 0.59
CA GLN A 237 -14.54 -9.09 1.88
C GLN A 237 -13.65 -7.84 1.95
N MET A 238 -12.43 -7.90 1.43
CA MET A 238 -11.54 -6.73 1.38
C MET A 238 -12.14 -5.57 0.58
N PHE A 239 -12.75 -5.84 -0.58
CA PHE A 239 -13.49 -4.81 -1.32
C PHE A 239 -14.64 -4.24 -0.47
N LEU A 240 -15.51 -5.12 0.03
CA LEU A 240 -16.72 -4.72 0.76
C LEU A 240 -16.40 -3.90 2.02
N ASP A 241 -15.45 -4.38 2.83
CA ASP A 241 -15.04 -3.75 4.09
C ASP A 241 -14.36 -2.42 3.83
N THR A 242 -13.49 -2.34 2.81
CA THR A 242 -12.82 -1.09 2.47
C THR A 242 -13.84 -0.04 2.04
N HIS A 243 -14.79 -0.39 1.16
CA HIS A 243 -15.85 0.53 0.72
C HIS A 243 -16.72 0.99 1.89
N ASN A 244 -17.20 0.07 2.73
CA ASN A 244 -18.05 0.42 3.86
C ASN A 244 -17.31 1.23 4.95
N LYS A 245 -16.03 0.94 5.19
CA LYS A 245 -15.20 1.73 6.11
C LYS A 245 -15.04 3.17 5.63
N LEU A 246 -14.79 3.36 4.34
CA LEU A 246 -14.64 4.68 3.71
C LEU A 246 -15.97 5.44 3.70
N ARG A 247 -17.08 4.78 3.36
CA ARG A 247 -18.44 5.36 3.45
C ARG A 247 -18.81 5.76 4.89
N SER A 248 -18.45 4.96 5.89
CA SER A 248 -18.64 5.25 7.32
C SER A 248 -17.85 6.48 7.76
N SER A 249 -16.57 6.56 7.35
CA SER A 249 -15.71 7.71 7.63
C SER A 249 -16.24 8.99 6.98
N LEU A 250 -16.67 8.91 5.72
CA LEU A 250 -17.31 10.00 4.99
C LEU A 250 -18.60 10.46 5.66
N ALA A 251 -19.48 9.53 6.03
CA ALA A 251 -20.74 9.84 6.66
C ALA A 251 -20.54 10.66 7.94
N LYS A 252 -19.48 10.36 8.69
CA LYS A 252 -19.06 11.05 9.92
C LYS A 252 -18.31 12.38 9.67
N GLY A 253 -18.06 12.77 8.43
CA GLY A 253 -17.37 14.01 8.07
C GLY A 253 -15.86 13.96 8.36
N LEU A 254 -15.25 12.77 8.30
CA LEU A 254 -13.83 12.57 8.63
C LEU A 254 -12.91 12.53 7.41
N GLU A 255 -13.47 12.61 6.21
CA GLU A 255 -12.73 12.50 4.94
C GLU A 255 -12.29 13.88 4.43
N PRO A 256 -10.96 14.12 4.27
CA PRO A 256 -10.44 15.37 3.72
C PRO A 256 -10.87 15.58 2.27
N ASP A 257 -11.21 16.81 1.92
CA ASP A 257 -11.57 17.24 0.56
C ASP A 257 -10.47 18.15 -0.02
N GLY A 258 -9.92 17.78 -1.18
CA GLY A 258 -8.85 18.49 -1.86
C GLY A 258 -9.21 19.89 -2.39
N ILE A 259 -10.48 20.31 -2.28
CA ILE A 259 -10.94 21.59 -2.82
C ILE A 259 -10.25 22.80 -2.17
N ALA A 260 -9.87 22.68 -0.91
CA ALA A 260 -9.15 23.70 -0.15
C ALA A 260 -8.37 23.06 1.00
N ALA A 261 -7.25 23.67 1.39
CA ALA A 261 -6.46 23.19 2.52
C ALA A 261 -7.29 23.13 3.81
N GLY A 262 -7.34 21.96 4.43
CA GLY A 262 -8.12 21.72 5.65
C GLY A 262 -9.63 21.56 5.44
N ALA A 263 -10.11 21.48 4.19
CA ALA A 263 -11.50 21.16 3.91
C ALA A 263 -11.78 19.66 4.15
N PHE A 264 -13.02 19.37 4.56
CA PHE A 264 -13.55 18.03 4.75
C PHE A 264 -14.88 17.90 4.00
N ALA A 265 -15.17 16.70 3.53
CA ALA A 265 -16.45 16.39 2.92
C ALA A 265 -17.59 16.52 3.96
N PRO A 266 -18.79 16.98 3.54
CA PRO A 266 -19.92 17.13 4.46
C PRO A 266 -20.39 15.78 5.01
N THR A 267 -20.99 15.78 6.20
CA THR A 267 -21.58 14.56 6.78
C THR A 267 -22.75 14.05 5.93
N ALA A 268 -22.95 12.73 5.92
CA ALA A 268 -24.03 12.08 5.18
C ALA A 268 -25.16 11.67 6.13
N LYS A 269 -26.39 12.04 5.77
CA LYS A 269 -27.57 11.74 6.59
C LYS A 269 -27.92 10.26 6.62
N GLN A 270 -27.86 9.61 5.46
CA GLN A 270 -28.48 8.30 5.23
C GLN A 270 -27.65 7.43 4.29
N MET A 271 -26.31 7.47 4.45
CA MET A 271 -25.39 6.69 3.64
C MET A 271 -25.63 5.19 3.78
N ILE A 272 -25.86 4.47 2.68
CA ILE A 272 -26.16 3.04 2.73
C ILE A 272 -24.91 2.20 3.02
N LYS A 273 -25.03 1.18 3.87
CA LYS A 273 -24.04 0.09 4.00
C LYS A 273 -24.19 -0.86 2.80
N MET A 274 -23.15 -0.95 1.97
CA MET A 274 -23.15 -1.81 0.80
C MET A 274 -23.21 -3.29 1.19
N LYS A 275 -23.87 -4.09 0.35
CA LYS A 275 -23.85 -5.56 0.36
C LYS A 275 -23.04 -6.06 -0.84
N TYR A 276 -22.42 -7.22 -0.70
CA TYR A 276 -21.72 -7.85 -1.82
C TYR A 276 -22.71 -8.64 -2.69
N ASP A 277 -22.60 -8.54 -4.02
CA ASP A 277 -23.50 -9.20 -4.96
C ASP A 277 -22.72 -10.07 -5.96
N CYS A 278 -22.98 -11.38 -5.91
CA CYS A 278 -22.31 -12.37 -6.75
C CYS A 278 -22.66 -12.28 -8.24
N ALA A 279 -23.85 -11.77 -8.59
CA ALA A 279 -24.24 -11.57 -9.99
C ALA A 279 -23.50 -10.36 -10.59
N ILE A 280 -23.36 -9.28 -9.80
CA ILE A 280 -22.52 -8.14 -10.18
C ILE A 280 -21.05 -8.57 -10.34
N GLU A 281 -20.53 -9.39 -9.41
CA GLU A 281 -19.17 -9.96 -9.53
C GLU A 281 -19.00 -10.79 -10.80
N ALA A 282 -19.96 -11.69 -11.11
CA ALA A 282 -19.87 -12.53 -12.30
C ALA A 282 -19.76 -11.69 -13.59
N ASN A 283 -20.46 -10.54 -13.63
CA ASN A 283 -20.36 -9.60 -14.74
C ASN A 283 -19.01 -8.85 -14.76
N ALA A 284 -18.57 -8.33 -13.61
CA ALA A 284 -17.27 -7.67 -13.47
C ALA A 284 -16.12 -8.61 -13.87
N ARG A 285 -16.20 -9.89 -13.49
CA ARG A 285 -15.27 -10.95 -13.91
C ARG A 285 -15.24 -11.13 -15.42
N THR A 286 -16.41 -11.25 -16.04
CA THR A 286 -16.52 -11.40 -17.51
C THR A 286 -15.80 -10.27 -18.23
N TRP A 287 -15.92 -9.03 -17.73
CA TRP A 287 -15.21 -7.89 -18.29
C TRP A 287 -13.71 -7.91 -18.01
N ALA A 288 -13.32 -8.15 -16.75
CA ALA A 288 -11.92 -8.17 -16.33
C ALA A 288 -11.09 -9.21 -17.11
N GLN A 289 -11.68 -10.37 -17.42
CA GLN A 289 -11.05 -11.43 -18.22
C GLN A 289 -10.69 -11.03 -19.64
N GLY A 290 -11.33 -9.98 -20.18
CA GLY A 290 -10.96 -9.42 -21.48
C GLY A 290 -9.56 -8.79 -21.48
N CYS A 291 -9.01 -8.43 -20.32
CA CYS A 291 -7.69 -7.80 -20.19
C CYS A 291 -7.51 -6.57 -21.10
N VAL A 292 -8.56 -5.76 -21.21
CA VAL A 292 -8.53 -4.46 -21.88
C VAL A 292 -8.87 -3.40 -20.84
N TYR A 293 -7.94 -2.47 -20.60
CA TYR A 293 -8.12 -1.37 -19.66
C TYR A 293 -9.02 -0.28 -20.26
N GLN A 294 -10.32 -0.56 -20.26
CA GLN A 294 -11.36 0.36 -20.72
C GLN A 294 -12.69 0.00 -20.05
N HIS A 295 -13.60 0.97 -19.96
CA HIS A 295 -14.93 0.73 -19.40
C HIS A 295 -15.77 -0.19 -20.28
N SER A 296 -16.55 -1.05 -19.63
CA SER A 296 -17.63 -1.79 -20.29
C SER A 296 -18.77 -0.85 -20.66
N THR A 297 -19.48 -1.16 -21.74
CA THR A 297 -20.65 -0.40 -22.18
C THR A 297 -21.82 -0.61 -21.22
N SER A 298 -22.76 0.34 -21.16
CA SER A 298 -23.95 0.20 -20.30
C SER A 298 -24.80 -1.04 -20.62
N ALA A 299 -24.77 -1.53 -21.87
CA ALA A 299 -25.44 -2.78 -22.26
C ALA A 299 -24.75 -4.03 -21.69
N GLN A 300 -23.43 -3.97 -21.47
CA GLN A 300 -22.63 -5.04 -20.86
C GLN A 300 -22.68 -5.01 -19.32
N ARG A 301 -23.20 -3.95 -18.71
CA ARG A 301 -23.39 -3.82 -17.26
C ARG A 301 -24.70 -3.10 -16.93
N PRO A 302 -25.85 -3.68 -17.34
CA PRO A 302 -27.13 -2.99 -17.28
C PRO A 302 -27.46 -2.53 -15.86
N GLY A 303 -27.68 -1.23 -15.69
CA GLY A 303 -28.02 -0.63 -14.39
C GLY A 303 -26.87 -0.46 -13.41
N ASN A 304 -25.64 -0.85 -13.76
CA ASN A 304 -24.49 -0.82 -12.86
C ASN A 304 -23.46 0.24 -13.27
N GLY A 305 -22.90 0.93 -12.27
CA GLY A 305 -21.69 1.76 -12.37
C GLY A 305 -20.44 0.89 -12.48
N GLU A 306 -19.27 1.50 -12.71
CA GLU A 306 -18.01 0.76 -12.86
C GLU A 306 -16.80 1.60 -12.48
N ASN A 307 -15.89 1.02 -11.70
CA ASN A 307 -14.55 1.55 -11.47
C ASN A 307 -13.51 0.54 -11.93
N LEU A 308 -12.42 1.05 -12.51
CA LEU A 308 -11.32 0.25 -13.06
C LEU A 308 -10.00 0.64 -12.42
N TYR A 309 -9.13 -0.33 -12.17
CA TYR A 309 -7.79 -0.08 -11.65
C TYR A 309 -6.80 -1.02 -12.31
N MET A 310 -5.66 -0.48 -12.75
CA MET A 310 -4.58 -1.25 -13.35
C MET A 310 -3.26 -0.93 -12.65
N ILE A 311 -2.50 -1.97 -12.36
CA ILE A 311 -1.09 -1.87 -11.95
C ILE A 311 -0.24 -2.70 -12.90
N SER A 312 0.90 -2.15 -13.35
CA SER A 312 1.84 -2.82 -14.26
C SER A 312 2.56 -4.03 -13.66
N VAL A 313 2.33 -4.31 -12.39
CA VAL A 313 2.88 -5.47 -11.70
C VAL A 313 2.00 -6.68 -12.01
N ASN A 314 2.58 -7.69 -12.64
CA ASN A 314 1.92 -8.95 -12.95
C ASN A 314 1.63 -9.75 -11.69
N ASN A 315 0.55 -10.53 -11.69
CA ASN A 315 0.22 -11.51 -10.64
C ASN A 315 0.03 -10.96 -9.23
N MET A 316 -0.29 -9.67 -9.05
CA MET A 316 -0.51 -9.11 -7.72
C MET A 316 -1.59 -9.92 -6.96
N PRO A 317 -1.41 -10.21 -5.66
CA PRO A 317 -2.39 -10.95 -4.87
C PRO A 317 -3.72 -10.20 -4.84
N LYS A 318 -4.81 -10.94 -5.10
CA LYS A 318 -6.14 -10.36 -5.29
C LYS A 318 -6.61 -9.57 -4.07
N ILE A 319 -6.33 -10.05 -2.86
CA ILE A 319 -6.66 -9.35 -1.60
C ILE A 319 -5.94 -7.99 -1.54
N GLN A 320 -4.65 -7.93 -1.85
CA GLN A 320 -3.90 -6.66 -1.84
C GLN A 320 -4.42 -5.72 -2.93
N THR A 321 -4.65 -6.22 -4.15
CA THR A 321 -5.20 -5.42 -5.24
C THR A 321 -6.59 -4.88 -4.93
N ALA A 322 -7.41 -5.63 -4.19
CA ALA A 322 -8.72 -5.17 -3.74
C ALA A 322 -8.62 -3.95 -2.83
N GLU A 323 -7.69 -3.98 -1.88
CA GLU A 323 -7.44 -2.85 -0.99
C GLU A 323 -6.85 -1.65 -1.74
N ASP A 324 -5.83 -1.88 -2.56
CA ASP A 324 -5.11 -0.82 -3.28
C ASP A 324 -6.01 -0.11 -4.28
N SER A 325 -6.80 -0.85 -5.07
CA SER A 325 -7.74 -0.26 -6.03
C SER A 325 -8.81 0.58 -5.33
N SER A 326 -9.40 0.08 -4.24
CA SER A 326 -10.40 0.82 -3.46
C SER A 326 -9.85 2.12 -2.89
N LYS A 327 -8.62 2.10 -2.34
CA LYS A 327 -7.96 3.30 -1.80
C LYS A 327 -7.57 4.30 -2.90
N ALA A 328 -7.13 3.82 -4.06
CA ALA A 328 -6.77 4.68 -5.19
C ALA A 328 -7.98 5.42 -5.76
N TRP A 329 -9.11 4.73 -5.93
CA TRP A 329 -10.36 5.37 -6.35
C TRP A 329 -10.86 6.39 -5.33
N TRP A 330 -10.74 6.07 -4.04
CA TRP A 330 -11.20 6.97 -2.99
C TRP A 330 -10.33 8.21 -2.81
N SER A 331 -9.02 8.12 -3.08
CA SER A 331 -8.08 9.23 -2.88
C SER A 331 -8.40 10.43 -3.76
N GLU A 332 -9.15 10.26 -4.85
CA GLU A 332 -9.62 11.33 -5.72
C GLU A 332 -10.31 12.48 -4.95
N LEU A 333 -11.05 12.18 -3.88
CA LEU A 333 -11.65 13.22 -3.03
C LEU A 333 -10.57 14.13 -2.43
N LYS A 334 -9.52 13.53 -1.87
CA LYS A 334 -8.42 14.27 -1.24
C LYS A 334 -7.54 14.95 -2.30
N ASP A 335 -7.32 14.30 -3.44
CA ASP A 335 -6.37 14.74 -4.46
C ASP A 335 -6.96 15.84 -5.37
N PHE A 336 -8.26 15.77 -5.70
CA PHE A 336 -8.89 16.65 -6.69
C PHE A 336 -10.06 17.48 -6.13
N GLY A 337 -10.74 16.96 -5.11
CA GLY A 337 -11.78 17.68 -4.39
C GLY A 337 -13.14 17.80 -5.08
N VAL A 338 -14.20 17.78 -4.28
CA VAL A 338 -15.59 17.92 -4.74
C VAL A 338 -16.13 19.29 -4.36
N GLY A 339 -16.05 19.64 -3.08
CA GLY A 339 -16.62 20.86 -2.52
C GLY A 339 -17.90 20.63 -1.72
N SER A 340 -18.21 21.58 -0.83
CA SER A 340 -19.28 21.46 0.18
C SER A 340 -20.71 21.36 -0.39
N ASP A 341 -20.91 21.73 -1.66
CA ASP A 341 -22.19 21.54 -2.33
C ASP A 341 -22.52 20.04 -2.50
N ASN A 342 -21.49 19.20 -2.63
CA ASN A 342 -21.59 17.73 -2.80
C ASN A 342 -22.39 17.32 -4.05
N ILE A 343 -22.36 18.14 -5.10
CA ILE A 343 -23.06 17.90 -6.37
C ILE A 343 -22.05 17.54 -7.45
N LEU A 344 -22.32 16.45 -8.18
CA LEU A 344 -21.51 16.03 -9.33
C LEU A 344 -21.84 16.87 -10.57
N THR A 345 -21.37 18.11 -10.59
CA THR A 345 -21.47 19.00 -11.77
C THR A 345 -20.41 18.62 -12.82
N SER A 346 -20.54 19.12 -14.05
CA SER A 346 -19.50 18.92 -15.08
C SER A 346 -18.13 19.44 -14.63
N ALA A 347 -18.08 20.59 -13.96
CA ALA A 347 -16.83 21.16 -13.45
C ALA A 347 -16.20 20.32 -12.32
N VAL A 348 -16.99 19.54 -11.59
CA VAL A 348 -16.49 18.57 -10.60
C VAL A 348 -16.03 17.31 -11.30
N TRP A 349 -16.82 16.79 -12.25
CA TRP A 349 -16.48 15.62 -13.05
C TRP A 349 -15.12 15.75 -13.77
N ASP A 350 -14.88 16.91 -14.39
CA ASP A 350 -13.65 17.19 -15.14
C ASP A 350 -12.38 17.23 -14.28
N ARG A 351 -12.51 17.23 -12.94
CA ARG A 351 -11.38 17.09 -12.01
C ARG A 351 -10.88 15.66 -11.87
N GLY A 352 -11.65 14.67 -12.34
CA GLY A 352 -11.29 13.26 -12.23
C GLY A 352 -11.67 12.61 -10.90
N VAL A 353 -12.87 12.92 -10.37
CA VAL A 353 -13.40 12.36 -9.11
C VAL A 353 -14.41 11.23 -9.30
N GLY A 354 -14.57 10.75 -10.54
CA GLY A 354 -15.65 9.84 -10.93
C GLY A 354 -15.63 8.48 -10.23
N HIS A 355 -14.45 7.98 -9.84
CA HIS A 355 -14.35 6.72 -9.12
C HIS A 355 -14.76 6.90 -7.66
N TYR A 356 -14.28 7.96 -7.01
CA TYR A 356 -14.69 8.34 -5.65
C TYR A 356 -16.20 8.54 -5.58
N THR A 357 -16.79 9.32 -6.50
CA THR A 357 -18.22 9.62 -6.42
C THR A 357 -19.08 8.37 -6.56
N GLN A 358 -18.67 7.38 -7.36
CA GLN A 358 -19.37 6.10 -7.44
C GLN A 358 -19.26 5.31 -6.12
N MET A 359 -18.09 5.29 -5.47
CA MET A 359 -17.94 4.63 -4.17
C MET A 359 -18.76 5.33 -3.07
N ALA A 360 -18.85 6.66 -3.12
CA ALA A 360 -19.57 7.51 -2.17
C ALA A 360 -21.07 7.67 -2.50
N TRP A 361 -21.57 7.06 -3.59
CA TRP A 361 -22.93 7.29 -4.04
C TRP A 361 -23.95 6.70 -3.07
N GLU A 362 -24.84 7.53 -2.53
CA GLU A 362 -25.75 7.14 -1.43
C GLU A 362 -26.61 5.93 -1.80
N THR A 363 -27.25 5.98 -2.96
CA THR A 363 -28.24 4.98 -3.40
C THR A 363 -27.63 3.74 -4.04
N THR A 364 -26.31 3.69 -4.23
CA THR A 364 -25.62 2.46 -4.63
C THR A 364 -25.54 1.55 -3.42
N THR A 365 -26.14 0.37 -3.53
CA THR A 365 -26.35 -0.53 -2.39
C THR A 365 -25.58 -1.84 -2.50
N HIS A 366 -25.15 -2.20 -3.71
CA HIS A 366 -24.46 -3.44 -4.00
C HIS A 366 -23.15 -3.20 -4.74
N ILE A 367 -22.17 -4.03 -4.44
CA ILE A 367 -20.88 -4.06 -5.12
C ILE A 367 -20.53 -5.50 -5.51
N GLY A 368 -19.94 -5.66 -6.69
CA GLY A 368 -19.33 -6.93 -7.10
C GLY A 368 -18.04 -6.63 -7.85
N CYS A 369 -16.95 -7.29 -7.45
CA CYS A 369 -15.61 -6.96 -7.92
C CYS A 369 -14.81 -8.18 -8.32
N PHE A 370 -13.96 -8.02 -9.32
CA PHE A 370 -13.06 -9.06 -9.76
C PHE A 370 -11.64 -8.53 -10.01
N VAL A 371 -10.64 -9.30 -9.55
CA VAL A 371 -9.23 -9.06 -9.87
C VAL A 371 -8.76 -10.11 -10.88
N GLN A 372 -8.32 -9.65 -12.05
CA GLN A 372 -7.73 -10.48 -13.10
C GLN A 372 -6.22 -10.22 -13.19
N ASN A 373 -5.44 -11.31 -13.16
CA ASN A 373 -4.03 -11.25 -13.52
C ASN A 373 -3.93 -11.37 -15.05
N CYS A 374 -3.64 -10.25 -15.71
CA CYS A 374 -3.44 -10.19 -17.16
C CYS A 374 -1.97 -10.49 -17.52
N PRO A 375 -1.64 -10.72 -18.80
CA PRO A 375 -0.28 -11.08 -19.20
C PRO A 375 0.81 -10.05 -18.83
N SER A 376 0.46 -8.76 -18.77
CA SER A 376 1.41 -7.65 -18.54
C SER A 376 0.96 -6.63 -17.49
N PHE A 377 -0.13 -6.90 -16.77
CA PHE A 377 -0.61 -6.08 -15.66
C PHE A 377 -1.57 -6.87 -14.77
N THR A 378 -1.84 -6.36 -13.56
CA THR A 378 -2.98 -6.82 -12.75
C THR A 378 -4.11 -5.80 -12.85
N TYR A 379 -5.33 -6.30 -13.04
CA TYR A 379 -6.52 -5.51 -13.36
C TYR A 379 -7.62 -5.76 -12.34
N SER A 380 -8.22 -4.70 -11.79
CA SER A 380 -9.38 -4.77 -10.91
C SER A 380 -10.56 -4.05 -11.56
N VAL A 381 -11.71 -4.72 -11.56
CA VAL A 381 -12.98 -4.18 -12.03
C VAL A 381 -13.98 -4.32 -10.89
N CYS A 382 -14.55 -3.21 -10.43
CA CYS A 382 -15.71 -3.21 -9.54
C CYS A 382 -16.90 -2.63 -10.28
N GLN A 383 -18.05 -3.28 -10.16
CA GLN A 383 -19.32 -2.77 -10.62
C GLN A 383 -20.27 -2.51 -9.45
N TYR A 384 -21.16 -1.54 -9.64
CA TYR A 384 -21.91 -0.91 -8.55
C TYR A 384 -23.40 -0.84 -8.89
N GLY A 385 -24.24 -1.50 -8.10
CA GLY A 385 -25.68 -1.59 -8.34
C GLY A 385 -26.50 -0.93 -7.24
N PRO A 386 -27.49 -0.09 -7.58
CA PRO A 386 -27.67 0.63 -8.84
C PRO A 386 -26.50 1.59 -9.14
N THR A 387 -26.37 1.99 -10.41
CA THR A 387 -25.36 2.97 -10.86
C THR A 387 -25.52 4.31 -10.14
N GLY A 388 -24.38 4.93 -9.83
CA GLY A 388 -24.31 6.31 -9.37
C GLY A 388 -23.92 7.26 -10.50
N ASN A 389 -23.22 8.32 -10.13
CA ASN A 389 -22.63 9.30 -11.05
C ASN A 389 -23.65 10.01 -11.95
N TYR A 390 -24.85 10.27 -11.44
CA TYR A 390 -25.83 11.11 -12.15
C TYR A 390 -25.41 12.57 -12.12
N MET A 391 -25.20 13.16 -13.30
CA MET A 391 -24.78 14.55 -13.43
C MET A 391 -25.81 15.50 -12.81
N ASN A 392 -25.29 16.53 -12.12
CA ASN A 392 -26.05 17.55 -11.40
C ASN A 392 -26.92 17.01 -10.25
N GLN A 393 -26.65 15.80 -9.76
CA GLN A 393 -27.25 15.28 -8.54
C GLN A 393 -26.28 15.34 -7.36
N LEU A 394 -26.84 15.30 -6.15
CA LEU A 394 -26.06 15.07 -4.94
C LEU A 394 -25.43 13.68 -5.00
N ILE A 395 -24.15 13.59 -4.62
CA ILE A 395 -23.47 12.30 -4.45
C ILE A 395 -24.12 11.54 -3.28
N TYR A 396 -24.42 12.28 -2.21
CA TYR A 396 -25.20 11.82 -1.05
C TYR A 396 -25.94 12.98 -0.39
N THR A 397 -27.00 12.65 0.35
CA THR A 397 -27.81 13.59 1.11
C THR A 397 -27.02 14.08 2.32
N LYS A 398 -26.73 15.38 2.35
CA LYS A 398 -26.02 16.02 3.47
C LYS A 398 -26.90 16.08 4.72
N GLY A 399 -26.32 15.84 5.89
CA GLY A 399 -27.02 15.98 7.18
C GLY A 399 -26.34 15.22 8.32
N ALA A 400 -26.94 15.28 9.51
CA ALA A 400 -26.44 14.55 10.67
C ALA A 400 -26.45 13.03 10.39
N PRO A 401 -25.36 12.30 10.69
CA PRO A 401 -25.31 10.86 10.47
C PRO A 401 -26.35 10.13 11.32
N CYS A 402 -26.81 8.96 10.85
CA CYS A 402 -27.80 8.18 11.59
C CYS A 402 -27.27 7.77 12.97
N THR A 403 -28.11 7.90 14.00
CA THR A 403 -27.82 7.53 15.39
C THR A 403 -28.86 6.55 15.96
N ALA A 404 -29.99 6.39 15.27
CA ALA A 404 -31.01 5.38 15.52
C ALA A 404 -31.71 4.99 14.21
N ASP A 405 -32.46 3.89 14.22
CA ASP A 405 -33.17 3.38 13.04
C ASP A 405 -34.12 4.42 12.42
N ALA A 406 -34.74 5.27 13.26
CA ALA A 406 -35.65 6.32 12.82
C ALA A 406 -34.99 7.41 11.94
N ASP A 407 -33.66 7.51 11.95
CA ASP A 407 -32.91 8.45 11.11
C ASP A 407 -32.75 7.93 9.67
N CYS A 408 -32.96 6.63 9.45
CA CYS A 408 -32.84 5.98 8.15
C CYS A 408 -34.20 5.89 7.42
N PRO A 409 -34.22 5.97 6.07
CA PRO A 409 -35.46 5.92 5.31
C PRO A 409 -36.21 4.57 5.38
N GLY A 410 -37.54 4.64 5.54
CA GLY A 410 -38.44 3.50 5.36
C GLY A 410 -38.23 2.41 6.42
N THR A 411 -37.92 1.19 5.97
CA THR A 411 -37.69 0.02 6.82
C THR A 411 -36.20 -0.27 7.09
N GLN A 412 -35.33 0.66 6.72
CA GLN A 412 -33.89 0.54 6.96
C GLN A 412 -33.57 0.73 8.44
N THR A 413 -32.47 0.12 8.89
CA THR A 413 -31.94 0.26 10.26
C THR A 413 -30.63 1.03 10.23
N CYS A 414 -30.18 1.58 11.36
CA CYS A 414 -28.90 2.27 11.46
C CYS A 414 -27.85 1.36 12.12
N SER A 415 -26.74 1.12 11.42
CA SER A 415 -25.50 0.66 12.05
C SER A 415 -24.88 1.85 12.79
N VAL A 416 -25.30 2.08 14.04
CA VAL A 416 -24.92 3.28 14.82
C VAL A 416 -23.41 3.46 14.92
N ALA A 417 -22.65 2.36 15.12
CA ALA A 417 -21.20 2.41 15.21
C ALA A 417 -20.54 2.88 13.90
N GLU A 418 -21.16 2.61 12.75
CA GLU A 418 -20.65 2.97 11.43
C GLU A 418 -21.32 4.22 10.85
N ALA A 419 -22.42 4.68 11.43
CA ALA A 419 -23.28 5.73 10.88
C ALA A 419 -23.74 5.43 9.43
N LEU A 420 -24.08 4.16 9.17
CA LEU A 420 -24.56 3.69 7.87
C LEU A 420 -25.96 3.08 8.00
N CYS A 421 -26.85 3.42 7.07
CA CYS A 421 -28.16 2.80 6.95
C CYS A 421 -28.06 1.43 6.30
N VAL A 422 -28.62 0.42 6.94
CA VAL A 422 -28.61 -0.97 6.50
C VAL A 422 -29.96 -1.28 5.86
N ILE A 423 -29.91 -1.66 4.58
CA ILE A 423 -31.09 -2.15 3.88
C ILE A 423 -31.45 -3.57 4.37
N PRO A 424 -32.74 -3.91 4.49
CA PRO A 424 -33.21 -5.24 4.86
C PRO A 424 -32.54 -6.37 4.06
#